data_AF-A0A7S2VP48-F1
#
_entry.id   AF-A0A7S2VP48-F1
#
_cell.length_a   1.000
_cell.length_b   1.000
_cell.length_c   1.000
_cell.angle_alpha   90.00
_cell.angle_beta   90.00
_cell.angle_gamma   90.00
#
_symmetry.space_group_name_H-M   'P 1'
#
loop_
_entity.id
_entity.type
_entity.pdbx_description
1 polymer ?
#
loop_
_entity_poly.entity_id
_entity_poly.type
_entity_poly.pdbx_seq_one_letter_code
_entity_poly.pdbx_strand_id
1 'polypeptide(L)'
;EGLFSCSLRRVVGDLGIWTLFLSGFYHQFAGGISFLMLLLEVYMGMQFFPSREKELGSTAFGLSLLLTCAAVNLLYLTAMAMVSALWDARYYGASNTGLWPLIIVLMSSRALSDPEGSTNFWGFVLIPNKWYPLAFVGVFCLFNALILW
;
A
#
# COMPACT_ATOMS: atom_id res chain seq x y z
N GLU A 1 -18.59 -6.74 2.13
CA GLU A 1 -17.52 -5.72 2.15
C GLU A 1 -17.12 -5.48 3.61
N GLY A 2 -15.83 -5.45 3.93
CA GLY A 2 -15.37 -5.25 5.31
C GLY A 2 -15.58 -3.81 5.78
N LEU A 3 -15.85 -3.62 7.08
CA LEU A 3 -16.04 -2.31 7.73
C LEU A 3 -14.90 -1.30 7.49
N PHE A 4 -13.71 -1.79 7.15
CA PHE A 4 -12.47 -1.02 6.97
C PHE A 4 -12.02 -0.92 5.51
N SER A 5 -12.83 -1.43 4.58
CA SER A 5 -12.57 -1.39 3.14
C SER A 5 -12.65 0.05 2.62
N CYS A 6 -11.55 0.59 2.07
CA CYS A 6 -11.55 1.94 1.48
C CYS A 6 -11.99 1.87 0.01
N SER A 7 -13.25 2.22 -0.26
CA SER A 7 -13.81 2.34 -1.62
C SER A 7 -14.59 3.64 -1.76
N LEU A 8 -14.82 4.10 -2.99
CA LEU A 8 -15.63 5.29 -3.25
C LEU A 8 -17.05 5.13 -2.69
N ARG A 9 -17.64 3.95 -2.89
CA ARG A 9 -18.94 3.60 -2.30
C ARG A 9 -18.98 3.83 -0.80
N ARG A 10 -17.95 3.42 -0.07
CA ARG A 10 -17.93 3.50 1.39
C ARG A 10 -17.67 4.93 1.90
N VAL A 11 -16.75 5.64 1.26
CA VAL A 11 -16.38 7.00 1.68
C VAL A 11 -17.44 8.02 1.28
N VAL A 12 -17.95 7.96 0.04
CA VAL A 12 -18.93 8.93 -0.48
C VAL A 12 -20.36 8.51 -0.14
N GLY A 13 -20.70 7.22 -0.24
CA GLY A 13 -22.05 6.72 0.02
C GLY A 13 -22.37 6.60 1.52
N ASP A 14 -21.48 5.96 2.28
CA ASP A 14 -21.73 5.63 3.69
C ASP A 14 -21.01 6.57 4.69
N LEU A 15 -20.34 7.62 4.21
CA LEU A 15 -19.55 8.58 5.00
C LEU A 15 -18.50 7.93 5.92
N GLY A 16 -17.94 6.80 5.50
CA GLY A 16 -16.96 6.02 6.26
C GLY A 16 -15.55 6.62 6.26
N ILE A 17 -15.36 7.87 6.70
CA ILE A 17 -14.09 8.60 6.60
C ILE A 17 -12.93 7.86 7.32
N TRP A 18 -13.22 7.09 8.37
CA TRP A 18 -12.22 6.30 9.09
C TRP A 18 -11.51 5.26 8.21
N THR A 19 -12.14 4.81 7.11
CA THR A 19 -11.51 3.85 6.19
C THR A 19 -10.30 4.46 5.49
N LEU A 20 -10.22 5.78 5.36
CA LEU A 20 -9.03 6.47 4.82
C LEU A 20 -7.78 6.22 5.68
N PHE A 21 -7.94 6.08 6.99
CA PHE A 21 -6.83 5.93 7.92
C PHE A 21 -6.53 4.47 8.26
N LEU A 22 -7.57 3.63 8.26
CA LEU A 22 -7.51 2.29 8.81
C LEU A 22 -7.46 1.17 7.76
N SER A 23 -7.76 1.45 6.48
CA SER A 23 -7.82 0.39 5.47
C SER A 23 -6.49 -0.32 5.25
N GLY A 24 -5.36 0.37 5.48
CA GLY A 24 -4.04 -0.22 5.38
C GLY A 24 -3.79 -1.33 6.41
N PHE A 25 -4.50 -1.31 7.53
CA PHE A 25 -4.38 -2.31 8.60
C PHE A 25 -5.42 -3.42 8.53
N TYR A 26 -6.24 -3.41 7.47
CA TYR A 26 -7.24 -4.42 7.21
C TYR A 26 -6.86 -5.19 5.95
N HIS A 27 -6.90 -6.52 6.00
CA HIS A 27 -6.66 -7.36 4.83
C HIS A 27 -7.85 -8.32 4.65
N GLN A 28 -8.42 -8.36 3.44
CA GLN A 28 -9.52 -9.28 3.15
C GLN A 28 -8.98 -10.69 2.90
N PHE A 29 -9.47 -11.66 3.65
CA PHE A 29 -9.04 -13.05 3.51
C PHE A 29 -9.91 -13.78 2.48
N ALA A 30 -9.43 -13.89 1.24
CA ALA A 30 -10.18 -14.51 0.15
C ALA A 30 -9.66 -15.90 -0.27
N GLY A 31 -8.54 -16.38 0.30
CA GLY A 31 -7.99 -17.69 -0.01
C GLY A 31 -6.52 -17.86 0.40
N GLY A 32 -5.91 -18.96 -0.02
CA GLY A 32 -4.52 -19.31 0.33
C GLY A 32 -3.47 -18.32 -0.19
N ILE A 33 -3.68 -17.75 -1.38
CA ILE A 33 -2.77 -16.72 -1.94
C ILE A 33 -2.84 -15.44 -1.10
N SER A 34 -4.04 -14.98 -0.72
CA SER A 34 -4.21 -13.81 0.15
C SER A 34 -3.52 -14.01 1.51
N PHE A 35 -3.53 -15.23 2.05
CA PHE A 35 -2.78 -15.55 3.26
C PHE A 35 -1.26 -15.41 3.07
N LEU A 36 -0.72 -15.95 1.98
CA LEU A 36 0.71 -15.82 1.69
C LEU A 36 1.12 -14.36 1.49
N MET A 37 0.28 -13.57 0.81
CA MET A 37 0.50 -12.13 0.63
C MET A 37 0.45 -11.39 1.97
N LEU A 38 -0.49 -11.73 2.85
CA LEU A 38 -0.54 -11.19 4.20
C LEU A 38 0.73 -11.53 5.01
N LEU A 39 1.21 -12.77 4.95
CA LEU A 39 2.46 -13.17 5.63
C LEU A 39 3.65 -12.37 5.11
N LEU A 40 3.70 -12.15 3.80
CA LEU A 40 4.75 -11.36 3.16
C LEU A 40 4.64 -9.87 3.53
N GLU A 41 3.44 -9.31 3.57
CA GLU A 41 3.17 -7.94 4.06
C GLU A 41 3.67 -7.77 5.49
N VAL A 42 3.33 -8.71 6.38
CA VAL A 42 3.76 -8.67 7.78
C VAL A 42 5.28 -8.83 7.88
N TYR A 43 5.88 -9.74 7.12
CA TYR A 43 7.34 -9.91 7.08
C TYR A 43 8.06 -8.62 6.65
N MET A 44 7.60 -8.01 5.55
CA MET A 44 8.16 -6.75 5.05
C MET A 44 7.92 -5.61 6.06
N GLY A 45 6.72 -5.54 6.65
CA GLY A 45 6.41 -4.60 7.73
C GLY A 45 7.38 -4.73 8.90
N MET A 46 7.66 -5.94 9.37
CA MET A 46 8.65 -6.20 10.42
C MET A 46 10.07 -5.80 10.03
N GLN A 47 10.41 -5.81 8.74
CA GLN A 47 11.73 -5.40 8.26
C GLN A 47 11.90 -3.87 8.22
N PHE A 48 10.86 -3.13 7.81
CA PHE A 48 10.95 -1.68 7.59
C PHE A 48 10.42 -0.84 8.76
N PHE A 49 9.37 -1.29 9.45
CA PHE A 49 8.71 -0.49 10.49
C PHE A 49 9.60 -0.24 11.70
N PRO A 50 10.35 -1.23 12.26
CA PRO A 50 11.13 -0.99 13.48
C PRO A 50 12.26 0.02 13.30
N SER A 51 12.91 0.06 12.13
CA SER A 51 13.94 1.08 11.86
C SER A 51 13.33 2.47 11.88
N ARG A 52 12.16 2.63 11.23
CA ARG A 52 11.49 3.91 11.13
C ARG A 52 10.87 4.37 12.45
N GLU A 53 10.35 3.43 13.24
CA GLU A 53 9.83 3.68 14.57
C GLU A 53 10.94 4.18 15.51
N LYS A 54 12.14 3.61 15.44
CA LYS A 54 13.29 4.06 16.23
C LYS A 54 13.73 5.50 15.90
N GLU A 55 13.61 5.90 14.64
CA GLU A 55 13.98 7.24 14.18
C GLU A 55 12.97 8.32 14.60
N LEU A 56 11.68 8.02 14.56
CA LEU A 56 10.60 9.00 14.81
C LEU A 56 10.03 8.94 16.23
N GLY A 57 10.17 7.81 16.92
CA GLY A 57 9.43 7.48 18.13
C GLY A 57 8.03 6.91 17.83
N SER A 58 7.51 6.04 18.70
CA SER A 58 6.30 5.25 18.45
C SER A 58 5.04 6.07 18.14
N THR A 59 4.81 7.16 18.87
CA THR A 59 3.63 8.02 18.65
C THR A 59 3.69 8.75 17.31
N ALA A 60 4.84 9.35 16.99
CA ALA A 60 5.02 10.05 15.73
C ALA A 60 5.01 9.07 14.54
N PHE A 61 5.58 7.88 14.71
CA PHE A 61 5.50 6.80 13.73
C PHE A 61 4.06 6.38 13.46
N GLY A 62 3.28 6.09 14.51
CA GLY A 62 1.86 5.73 14.37
C GLY A 62 1.04 6.80 13.63
N LEU A 63 1.23 8.08 13.99
CA LEU A 63 0.59 9.20 13.28
C LEU A 63 1.06 9.29 11.82
N SER A 64 2.35 9.11 11.56
CA SER A 64 2.89 9.14 10.20
C SER A 64 2.31 8.03 9.33
N LEU A 65 2.08 6.83 9.88
CA LEU A 65 1.44 5.72 9.18
C LEU A 65 -0.01 6.06 8.83
N LEU A 66 -0.79 6.58 9.78
CA LEU A 66 -2.19 6.95 9.55
C LEU A 66 -2.31 8.06 8.49
N LEU A 67 -1.44 9.08 8.56
CA LEU A 67 -1.42 10.16 7.57
C LEU A 67 -0.99 9.68 6.19
N THR A 68 0.01 8.81 6.11
CA THR A 68 0.44 8.20 4.85
C THR A 68 -0.67 7.33 4.26
N CYS A 69 -1.35 6.54 5.09
CA CYS A 69 -2.50 5.74 4.67
C CYS A 69 -3.60 6.63 4.10
N ALA A 70 -3.96 7.72 4.78
CA ALA A 70 -4.93 8.68 4.30
C ALA A 70 -4.51 9.33 2.98
N ALA A 71 -3.26 9.75 2.84
CA ALA A 71 -2.75 10.36 1.62
C ALA A 71 -2.82 9.40 0.43
N VAL A 72 -2.38 8.15 0.61
CA VAL A 72 -2.44 7.13 -0.45
C VAL A 72 -3.89 6.79 -0.79
N ASN A 73 -4.76 6.65 0.21
CA ASN A 73 -6.17 6.37 -0.01
C ASN A 73 -6.89 7.53 -0.72
N LEU A 74 -6.55 8.78 -0.44
CA LEU A 74 -7.09 9.92 -1.19
C LEU A 74 -6.67 9.87 -2.66
N LEU A 75 -5.39 9.61 -2.94
CA LEU A 75 -4.91 9.43 -4.31
C LEU A 75 -5.64 8.27 -5.01
N TYR A 76 -5.77 7.12 -4.34
CA TYR A 76 -6.52 5.97 -4.83
C TYR A 76 -7.97 6.32 -5.17
N LEU A 77 -8.69 6.99 -4.25
CA LEU A 77 -10.09 7.36 -4.47
C LEU A 77 -10.24 8.37 -5.61
N THR A 78 -9.33 9.34 -5.74
CA THR A 78 -9.36 10.27 -6.88
C THR A 78 -9.14 9.55 -8.21
N ALA A 79 -8.21 8.59 -8.26
CA ALA A 79 -7.98 7.76 -9.44
C ALA A 79 -9.20 6.91 -9.77
N MET A 80 -9.76 6.21 -8.78
CA MET A 80 -10.98 5.41 -8.96
C MET A 80 -12.16 6.28 -9.39
N ALA A 81 -12.26 7.54 -8.92
CA ALA A 81 -13.36 8.42 -9.27
C ALA A 81 -13.30 8.78 -10.74
N MET A 82 -12.10 9.14 -11.23
CA MET A 82 -11.86 9.40 -12.64
C MET A 82 -12.13 8.17 -13.51
N VAL A 83 -11.61 7.00 -13.13
CA VAL A 83 -11.81 5.76 -13.91
C VAL A 83 -13.28 5.35 -13.91
N SER A 84 -13.99 5.50 -12.78
CA SER A 84 -15.41 5.17 -12.70
C SER A 84 -16.29 6.09 -13.55
N ALA A 85 -15.91 7.36 -13.68
CA ALA A 85 -16.62 8.33 -14.49
C ALA A 85 -16.33 8.18 -15.99
N LEU A 86 -15.10 7.80 -16.36
CA LEU A 86 -14.66 7.76 -17.76
C LEU A 86 -14.80 6.40 -18.43
N TRP A 87 -14.71 5.30 -17.66
CA TRP A 87 -14.58 3.95 -18.23
C TRP A 87 -15.68 2.99 -17.76
N ASP A 88 -15.76 2.72 -16.45
CA ASP A 88 -16.65 1.69 -15.92
C ASP A 88 -17.06 1.95 -14.46
N ALA A 89 -18.37 1.99 -14.21
CA ALA A 89 -18.93 2.20 -12.87
C ALA A 89 -18.55 1.11 -11.85
N ARG A 90 -18.10 -0.07 -12.29
CA ARG A 90 -17.64 -1.15 -11.39
C ARG A 90 -16.49 -0.73 -10.49
N TYR A 91 -15.63 0.19 -10.93
CA TYR A 91 -14.52 0.71 -10.12
C TYR A 91 -14.99 1.53 -8.91
N TYR A 92 -16.26 1.93 -8.85
CA TYR A 92 -16.85 2.61 -7.68
C TYR A 92 -16.87 1.70 -6.43
N GLY A 93 -16.99 0.39 -6.61
CA GLY A 93 -16.97 -0.60 -5.54
C GLY A 93 -15.59 -1.20 -5.25
N ALA A 94 -14.57 -0.89 -6.07
CA ALA A 94 -13.22 -1.39 -5.86
C ALA A 94 -12.64 -0.80 -4.57
N SER A 95 -11.94 -1.64 -3.80
CA SER A 95 -11.40 -1.27 -2.50
C SER A 95 -9.89 -1.40 -2.43
N ASN A 96 -9.25 -0.43 -1.78
CA ASN A 96 -7.85 -0.53 -1.38
C ASN A 96 -7.74 -0.97 0.08
N THR A 97 -6.97 -2.03 0.33
CA THR A 97 -6.78 -2.65 1.65
C THR A 97 -5.40 -3.29 1.75
N GLY A 98 -4.87 -3.41 2.96
CA GLY A 98 -3.61 -4.10 3.24
C GLY A 98 -2.41 -3.16 3.39
N LEU A 99 -1.29 -3.71 3.85
CA LEU A 99 -0.12 -2.91 4.24
C LEU A 99 0.75 -2.49 3.05
N TRP A 100 0.51 -3.05 1.87
CA TRP A 100 1.32 -2.83 0.67
C TRP A 100 1.61 -1.35 0.36
N PRO A 101 0.62 -0.45 0.33
CA PRO A 101 0.91 0.94 -0.01
C PRO A 101 1.85 1.61 1.01
N LEU A 102 1.71 1.28 2.30
CA LEU A 102 2.61 1.78 3.36
C LEU A 102 4.03 1.23 3.20
N ILE A 103 4.16 -0.05 2.92
CA ILE A 103 5.46 -0.71 2.69
C ILE A 103 6.15 -0.08 1.48
N ILE A 104 5.42 0.12 0.38
CA ILE A 104 5.95 0.72 -0.85
C ILE A 104 6.43 2.16 -0.56
N VAL A 105 5.69 2.96 0.19
CA VAL A 105 6.11 4.33 0.55
C VAL A 105 7.40 4.31 1.37
N LEU A 106 7.49 3.47 2.41
CA LEU A 106 8.69 3.39 3.25
C LEU A 106 9.90 2.89 2.46
N MET A 107 9.70 1.87 1.64
CA MET A 107 10.74 1.31 0.78
C MET A 107 11.22 2.32 -0.26
N SER A 108 10.29 3.08 -0.86
CA SER A 108 10.61 4.16 -1.79
C SER A 108 11.37 5.29 -1.10
N SER A 109 10.94 5.70 0.10
CA SER A 109 11.65 6.73 0.87
C SER A 109 13.08 6.32 1.19
N ARG A 110 13.29 5.03 1.53
CA ARG A 110 14.64 4.51 1.80
C ARG A 110 15.48 4.46 0.52
N ALA A 111 14.94 3.95 -0.57
CA ALA A 111 15.63 3.90 -1.86
C ALA A 111 16.02 5.32 -2.34
N LEU A 112 15.15 6.30 -2.15
CA LEU A 112 15.39 7.69 -2.54
C LEU A 112 16.39 8.43 -1.63
N SER A 113 16.65 7.94 -0.42
CA SER A 113 17.69 8.50 0.45
C SER A 113 19.13 8.22 -0.02
N ASP A 114 19.32 7.18 -0.84
CA ASP A 114 20.59 6.86 -1.50
C ASP A 114 20.33 6.42 -2.95
N PRO A 115 20.07 7.37 -3.87
CA PRO A 115 19.65 7.04 -5.23
C PRO A 115 20.76 6.41 -6.09
N GLU A 116 22.03 6.62 -5.76
CA GLU A 116 23.16 5.99 -6.47
C GLU A 116 23.47 4.57 -5.96
N GLY A 117 22.87 4.17 -4.85
CA GLY A 117 22.96 2.82 -4.31
C GLY A 117 22.22 1.77 -5.13
N SER A 118 22.40 0.52 -4.71
CA SER A 118 21.65 -0.62 -5.24
C SER A 118 21.06 -1.45 -4.10
N THR A 119 19.85 -1.97 -4.30
CA THR A 119 19.17 -2.85 -3.34
C THR A 119 19.07 -4.24 -3.93
N ASN A 120 19.43 -5.24 -3.14
CA ASN A 120 19.28 -6.63 -3.54
C ASN A 120 17.81 -7.06 -3.43
N PHE A 121 17.19 -7.30 -4.57
CA PHE A 121 15.85 -7.86 -4.68
C PHE A 121 15.92 -9.35 -4.32
N TRP A 122 15.58 -9.65 -3.06
CA TRP A 122 15.43 -11.01 -2.52
C TRP A 122 16.68 -11.90 -2.60
N GLY A 123 17.86 -11.33 -2.74
CA GLY A 123 19.12 -12.09 -2.80
C GLY A 123 19.56 -12.44 -4.22
N PHE A 124 18.73 -12.20 -5.25
CA PHE A 124 18.97 -12.68 -6.61
C PHE A 124 19.44 -11.61 -7.57
N VAL A 125 18.86 -10.40 -7.51
CA VAL A 125 19.09 -9.34 -8.50
C VAL A 125 19.37 -8.03 -7.78
N LEU A 126 20.48 -7.37 -8.15
CA LEU A 126 20.76 -6.01 -7.72
C LEU A 126 20.03 -5.03 -8.62
N ILE A 127 19.10 -4.28 -8.04
CA ILE A 127 18.33 -3.26 -8.76
C ILE A 127 18.79 -1.88 -8.27
N PRO A 128 19.11 -0.93 -9.18
CA PRO A 128 19.45 0.42 -8.79
C PRO A 128 18.30 1.08 -8.02
N ASN A 129 18.62 1.80 -6.94
CA ASN A 129 17.60 2.33 -6.01
C ASN A 129 16.56 3.24 -6.69
N LYS A 130 16.97 4.00 -7.72
CA LYS A 130 16.07 4.83 -8.56
C LYS A 130 14.92 4.05 -9.20
N TRP A 131 15.16 2.79 -9.56
CA TRP A 131 14.19 1.94 -10.25
C TRP A 131 13.50 0.94 -9.33
N TYR A 132 13.98 0.79 -8.10
CA TYR A 132 13.52 -0.22 -7.16
C TYR A 132 12.00 -0.16 -6.88
N PRO A 133 11.40 1.01 -6.61
CA PRO A 133 9.94 1.09 -6.39
C PRO A 133 9.12 0.64 -7.60
N LEU A 134 9.52 1.06 -8.81
CA LEU A 134 8.82 0.71 -10.05
C LEU A 134 8.96 -0.78 -10.38
N ALA A 135 10.17 -1.32 -10.24
CA ALA A 135 10.41 -2.75 -10.43
C ALA A 135 9.61 -3.58 -9.42
N PHE A 136 9.55 -3.15 -8.17
CA PHE A 136 8.78 -3.80 -7.12
C PHE A 136 7.29 -3.84 -7.47
N VAL A 137 6.69 -2.68 -7.77
CA VAL A 137 5.27 -2.60 -8.17
C VAL A 137 5.01 -3.47 -9.41
N GLY A 138 5.87 -3.41 -10.42
CA GLY A 138 5.73 -4.21 -11.64
C GLY A 138 5.72 -5.72 -11.38
N VAL A 139 6.68 -6.23 -10.60
CA VAL A 139 6.78 -7.66 -10.26
C VAL A 139 5.54 -8.13 -9.50
N PHE A 140 5.09 -7.36 -8.51
CA PHE A 140 3.95 -7.77 -7.70
C PHE A 140 2.61 -7.58 -8.42
N CYS A 141 2.49 -6.62 -9.34
CA CYS A 141 1.34 -6.55 -10.24
C CYS A 141 1.25 -7.80 -11.12
N LEU A 142 2.39 -8.33 -11.56
CA LEU A 142 2.47 -9.55 -12.36
C LEU A 142 2.09 -10.79 -11.53
N PHE A 143 2.52 -10.88 -10.26
CA PHE A 143 2.14 -11.98 -9.37
C PHE A 143 0.67 -11.97 -8.96
N ASN A 144 0.10 -10.79 -8.69
CA ASN A 144 -1.31 -10.68 -8.32
C ASN A 144 -2.26 -10.70 -9.52
N ALA A 145 -1.74 -10.58 -10.75
CA ALA A 145 -2.54 -10.30 -11.96
C ALA A 145 -3.51 -9.12 -11.79
N LEU A 146 -3.19 -8.21 -10.87
CA LEU A 146 -3.98 -7.05 -10.47
C LEU A 146 -3.02 -5.88 -10.21
N ILE A 147 -3.50 -4.67 -10.44
CA ILE A 147 -2.74 -3.45 -10.15
C ILE A 147 -2.66 -3.29 -8.63
N LEU A 148 -1.44 -3.23 -8.10
CA LEU A 148 -1.20 -2.79 -6.72
C LEU A 148 -1.26 -1.27 -6.65
N TRP A 149 -2.05 -0.80 -5.68
CA TRP A 149 -2.28 0.61 -5.38
C TRP A 149 -1.54 1.03 -4.12
#